data_AF-A0A0G3H3M5-F1
#
_entry.id   AF-A0A0G3H3M5-F1
#
_cell.length_a   1.000
_cell.length_b   1.000
_cell.length_c   1.000
_cell.angle_alpha   90.00
_cell.angle_beta   90.00
_cell.angle_gamma   90.00
#
_symmetry.space_group_name_H-M   'P 1'
#
loop_
_entity.id
_entity.type
_entity.pdbx_description
1 polymer ?
#
loop_
_entity_poly.entity_id
_entity_poly.type
_entity_poly.pdbx_seq_one_letter_code
_entity_poly.pdbx_strand_id
1 'polypeptide(L)'
;MKITVLVDGNEFFEYASVFHTIDCDRSAGSFSVECGVLFVHTERGLFVGDPYDEDSYRVEEIESLPGDAHRALLDSGDVLNIQCENPLDSYIFQQLQTSFSQPEGNEVFDSITVVFSPDGLSSCDVYRDPDSGDLMERNFALSLHVGSSEGTRRLRLSEFGNVLHNHEEVSSIDFVESSLVCHLTNGATVERELKLAGFLTKIIKDLQEICRNPA
;
A
#
# COMPACT_ATOMS: atom_id res chain seq x y z
N MET A 1 4.11 -9.20 13.34
CA MET A 1 2.65 -9.05 13.25
C MET A 1 2.07 -10.44 13.07
N LYS A 2 0.99 -10.83 13.75
CA LYS A 2 0.35 -12.12 13.55
C LYS A 2 -1.15 -11.88 13.33
N ILE A 3 -1.63 -12.14 12.12
CA ILE A 3 -3.08 -12.11 11.87
C ILE A 3 -3.55 -13.56 11.85
N THR A 4 -4.45 -13.89 12.77
CA THR A 4 -5.15 -15.19 12.77
C THR A 4 -6.50 -15.00 12.11
N VAL A 5 -6.68 -15.68 10.98
CA VAL A 5 -7.98 -15.75 10.30
C VAL A 5 -8.63 -17.07 10.66
N LEU A 6 -9.85 -17.03 11.22
CA LEU A 6 -10.63 -18.21 11.59
C LEU A 6 -11.83 -18.38 10.66
N VAL A 7 -11.95 -19.55 10.04
CA VAL A 7 -13.14 -20.00 9.28
C VAL A 7 -13.77 -21.15 10.04
N ASP A 8 -15.04 -21.00 10.45
CA ASP A 8 -15.83 -22.03 11.14
C ASP A 8 -15.13 -22.71 12.34
N GLY A 9 -14.29 -21.96 13.07
CA GLY A 9 -13.57 -22.44 14.24
C GLY A 9 -12.27 -23.20 13.93
N ASN A 10 -11.87 -23.29 12.65
CA ASN A 10 -10.55 -23.76 12.25
C ASN A 10 -9.66 -22.57 11.85
N GLU A 11 -8.39 -22.60 12.25
CA GLU A 11 -7.39 -21.65 11.76
C GLU A 11 -7.21 -21.82 10.25
N PHE A 12 -7.47 -20.75 9.51
CA PHE A 12 -7.41 -20.72 8.06
C PHE A 12 -5.98 -20.42 7.60
N PHE A 13 -5.35 -19.39 8.17
CA PHE A 13 -3.89 -19.18 8.11
C PHE A 13 -3.43 -18.22 9.20
N GLU A 14 -2.15 -18.31 9.51
CA GLU A 14 -1.42 -17.35 10.33
C GLU A 14 -0.39 -16.66 9.43
N TYR A 15 -0.46 -15.34 9.33
CA TYR A 15 0.51 -14.59 8.53
C TYR A 15 1.27 -13.60 9.39
N ALA A 16 2.59 -13.58 9.18
CA ALA A 16 3.48 -12.61 9.77
C ALA A 16 4.29 -11.86 8.72
N SER A 17 3.96 -10.58 8.52
CA SER A 17 4.84 -9.65 7.82
C SER A 17 5.43 -8.63 8.79
N VAL A 18 6.65 -8.22 8.47
CA VAL A 18 7.35 -7.08 9.09
C VAL A 18 7.29 -5.84 8.20
N PHE A 19 6.64 -5.94 7.05
CA PHE A 19 6.47 -4.90 6.04
C PHE A 19 4.99 -4.68 5.71
N HIS A 20 4.67 -3.48 5.24
CA HIS A 20 3.37 -3.17 4.64
C HIS A 20 3.62 -2.81 3.18
N THR A 21 3.04 -3.57 2.27
CA THR A 21 3.06 -3.26 0.84
C THR A 21 1.71 -2.68 0.45
N ILE A 22 1.71 -1.56 -0.26
CA ILE A 22 0.53 -1.09 -0.99
C ILE A 22 0.90 -1.11 -2.45
N ASP A 23 0.09 -1.78 -3.26
CA ASP A 23 0.15 -1.70 -4.70
C ASP A 23 -1.15 -1.11 -5.24
N CYS A 24 -1.05 -0.28 -6.27
CA CYS A 24 -2.19 0.32 -6.93
C CYS A 24 -1.96 0.25 -8.43
N ASP A 25 -2.78 -0.55 -9.10
CA ASP A 25 -2.84 -0.66 -10.55
C ASP A 25 -4.14 -0.02 -11.07
N ARG A 26 -4.00 1.16 -11.65
CA ARG A 26 -5.11 1.90 -12.25
C ARG A 26 -5.69 1.19 -13.47
N SER A 27 -4.88 0.49 -14.27
CA SER A 27 -5.34 -0.17 -15.48
C SER A 27 -6.29 -1.33 -15.19
N ALA A 28 -6.19 -1.91 -13.99
CA ALA A 28 -7.11 -2.89 -13.44
C ALA A 28 -8.17 -2.28 -12.50
N GLY A 29 -8.14 -0.95 -12.30
CA GLY A 29 -8.95 -0.23 -11.32
C GLY A 29 -8.85 -0.86 -9.93
N SER A 30 -7.64 -1.28 -9.56
CA SER A 30 -7.38 -2.11 -8.40
C SER A 30 -6.30 -1.54 -7.49
N PHE A 31 -6.44 -1.77 -6.19
CA PHE A 31 -5.36 -1.60 -5.24
C PHE A 31 -5.31 -2.79 -4.30
N SER A 32 -4.11 -3.22 -3.95
CA SER A 32 -3.86 -4.26 -2.96
C SER A 32 -3.11 -3.65 -1.79
N VAL A 33 -3.41 -4.15 -0.59
CA VAL A 33 -2.63 -3.85 0.60
C VAL A 33 -2.22 -5.18 1.19
N GLU A 34 -0.91 -5.46 1.16
CA GLU A 34 -0.33 -6.63 1.82
C GLU A 34 0.12 -6.20 3.22
N CYS A 35 -0.77 -6.37 4.18
CA CYS A 35 -0.50 -6.17 5.60
C CYS A 35 -0.95 -7.39 6.41
N GLY A 36 -0.50 -8.56 5.96
CA GLY A 36 -0.83 -9.83 6.58
C GLY A 36 -2.21 -10.41 6.36
N VAL A 37 -3.02 -9.78 5.52
CA VAL A 37 -4.01 -10.49 4.72
C VAL A 37 -3.98 -9.90 3.30
N LEU A 38 -4.08 -10.76 2.29
CA LEU A 38 -4.11 -10.36 0.89
C LEU A 38 -5.51 -9.83 0.54
N PHE A 39 -5.76 -8.55 0.80
CA PHE A 39 -6.98 -7.89 0.32
C PHE A 39 -6.69 -7.13 -0.96
N VAL A 40 -7.47 -7.43 -1.99
CA VAL A 40 -7.39 -6.78 -3.30
C VAL A 40 -8.72 -6.13 -3.62
N HIS A 41 -8.72 -4.81 -3.63
CA HIS A 41 -9.86 -4.02 -4.07
C HIS A 41 -9.76 -3.81 -5.58
N THR A 42 -10.87 -3.97 -6.30
CA THR A 42 -10.99 -3.76 -7.75
C THR A 42 -12.29 -3.03 -8.06
N GLU A 43 -12.51 -2.62 -9.31
CA GLU A 43 -13.82 -2.11 -9.77
C GLU A 43 -14.97 -3.11 -9.57
N ARG A 44 -14.66 -4.41 -9.48
CA ARG A 44 -15.64 -5.50 -9.28
C ARG A 44 -15.98 -5.74 -7.81
N GLY A 45 -15.23 -5.12 -6.89
CA GLY A 45 -15.33 -5.30 -5.46
C GLY A 45 -14.00 -5.70 -4.82
N LEU A 46 -14.06 -6.10 -3.56
CA LEU A 46 -12.94 -6.46 -2.70
C LEU A 46 -12.88 -7.97 -2.65
N PHE A 47 -11.67 -8.50 -2.73
CA PHE A 47 -11.39 -9.93 -2.77
C PHE A 47 -10.32 -10.27 -1.73
N VAL A 48 -10.34 -11.53 -1.30
CA VAL A 48 -9.26 -12.14 -0.53
C VAL A 48 -8.45 -13.01 -1.49
N GLY A 49 -7.19 -12.65 -1.74
CA GLY A 49 -6.34 -13.25 -2.78
C GLY A 49 -6.25 -12.44 -4.08
N ASP A 50 -5.63 -13.00 -5.12
CA ASP A 50 -5.56 -12.40 -6.45
C ASP A 50 -6.92 -12.56 -7.17
N PRO A 51 -7.67 -11.49 -7.47
CA PRO A 51 -9.02 -11.57 -8.05
C PRO A 51 -9.07 -12.22 -9.45
N TYR A 52 -7.92 -12.48 -10.08
CA TYR A 52 -7.79 -13.22 -11.33
C TYR A 52 -7.40 -14.70 -11.15
N ASP A 53 -7.17 -15.14 -9.92
CA ASP A 53 -6.93 -16.53 -9.53
C ASP A 53 -8.27 -17.24 -9.19
N GLU A 54 -8.34 -18.55 -9.42
CA GLU A 54 -9.54 -19.36 -9.18
C GLU A 54 -9.83 -19.56 -7.68
N ASP A 55 -8.80 -19.44 -6.84
CA ASP A 55 -8.90 -19.62 -5.38
C ASP A 55 -9.27 -18.33 -4.62
N SER A 56 -9.73 -17.30 -5.33
CA SER A 56 -10.08 -16.01 -4.73
C SER A 56 -11.57 -15.88 -4.43
N TYR A 57 -11.86 -15.24 -3.30
CA TYR A 57 -13.22 -15.07 -2.80
C TYR A 57 -13.59 -13.60 -2.72
N ARG A 58 -14.79 -13.27 -3.20
CA ARG A 58 -15.29 -11.90 -3.12
C ARG A 58 -15.79 -11.63 -1.70
N VAL A 59 -15.43 -10.48 -1.16
CA VAL A 59 -15.97 -9.97 0.09
C VAL A 59 -17.33 -9.34 -0.18
N GLU A 60 -18.37 -9.89 0.45
CA GLU A 60 -19.75 -9.38 0.37
C GLU A 60 -20.03 -8.28 1.41
N GLU A 61 -19.47 -8.44 2.60
CA GLU A 61 -19.69 -7.52 3.73
C GLU A 61 -18.46 -7.48 4.63
N ILE A 62 -18.14 -6.28 5.15
CA ILE A 62 -17.18 -6.08 6.24
C ILE A 62 -17.90 -5.41 7.41
N GLU A 63 -17.81 -6.02 8.58
CA GLU A 63 -18.32 -5.52 9.84
C GLU A 63 -17.15 -5.27 10.80
N SER A 64 -17.05 -4.06 11.35
CA SER A 64 -16.14 -3.77 12.46
C SER A 64 -16.78 -4.20 13.79
N LEU A 65 -16.03 -4.98 14.56
CA LEU A 65 -16.40 -5.47 15.87
C LEU A 65 -15.66 -4.70 16.98
N PRO A 66 -16.10 -4.79 18.26
CA PRO A 66 -15.35 -4.20 19.37
C PRO A 66 -13.94 -4.78 19.48
N GLY A 67 -12.94 -3.94 19.74
CA GLY A 67 -11.58 -4.37 20.10
C GLY A 67 -10.70 -4.83 18.92
N ASP A 68 -10.52 -3.95 17.93
CA ASP A 68 -9.66 -4.18 16.73
C ASP A 68 -9.97 -5.48 15.97
N ALA A 69 -11.19 -5.98 16.13
CA ALA A 69 -11.69 -7.15 15.44
C ALA A 69 -12.58 -6.71 14.27
N HIS A 70 -12.48 -7.45 13.17
CA HIS A 70 -13.30 -7.28 11.98
C HIS A 70 -13.82 -8.63 11.53
N ARG A 71 -14.93 -8.60 10.80
CA ARG A 71 -15.54 -9.79 10.21
C ARG A 71 -15.81 -9.53 8.74
N ALA A 72 -15.32 -10.40 7.87
CA ALA A 72 -15.61 -10.35 6.44
C ALA A 72 -16.44 -11.58 6.03
N LEU A 73 -17.58 -11.37 5.41
CA LEU A 73 -18.37 -12.44 4.78
C LEU A 73 -17.94 -12.59 3.32
N LEU A 74 -17.62 -13.82 2.92
CA LEU A 74 -17.20 -14.14 1.56
C LEU A 74 -18.37 -14.70 0.73
N ASP A 75 -18.30 -14.58 -0.59
CA ASP A 75 -19.29 -15.12 -1.53
C ASP A 75 -19.33 -16.66 -1.57
N SER A 76 -18.30 -17.32 -1.04
CA SER A 76 -18.34 -18.76 -0.73
C SER A 76 -19.29 -19.13 0.41
N GLY A 77 -19.70 -18.16 1.22
CA GLY A 77 -20.40 -18.33 2.49
C GLY A 77 -19.48 -18.42 3.70
N ASP A 78 -18.16 -18.45 3.49
CA ASP A 78 -17.18 -18.47 4.58
C ASP A 78 -17.13 -17.13 5.30
N VAL A 79 -16.83 -17.18 6.60
CA VAL A 79 -16.67 -16.01 7.44
C VAL A 79 -15.22 -15.90 7.88
N LEU A 80 -14.56 -14.81 7.52
CA LEU A 80 -13.24 -14.48 8.03
C LEU A 80 -13.39 -13.65 9.30
N ASN A 81 -12.99 -14.21 10.44
CA ASN A 81 -12.79 -13.43 11.66
C ASN A 81 -11.36 -12.92 11.66
N ILE A 82 -11.20 -11.60 11.62
CA ILE A 82 -9.91 -10.93 11.50
C ILE A 82 -9.67 -10.22 12.83
N GLN A 83 -8.65 -10.66 13.56
CA GLN A 83 -8.15 -9.91 14.71
C GLN A 83 -6.93 -9.10 14.25
N CYS A 84 -7.05 -7.78 14.27
CA CYS A 84 -5.92 -6.90 14.10
C CYS A 84 -5.17 -6.82 15.44
N GLU A 85 -3.90 -7.21 15.44
CA GLU A 85 -3.00 -7.00 16.59
C GLU A 85 -2.42 -5.58 16.62
N ASN A 86 -2.61 -4.84 15.53
CA ASN A 86 -2.07 -3.52 15.29
C ASN A 86 -3.20 -2.56 14.88
N PRO A 87 -3.27 -1.34 15.46
CA PRO A 87 -4.20 -0.29 15.03
C PRO A 87 -4.18 0.02 13.53
N LEU A 88 -3.05 -0.20 12.85
CA LEU A 88 -2.88 0.02 11.42
C LEU A 88 -3.71 -0.94 10.56
N ASP A 89 -3.65 -2.24 10.84
CA ASP A 89 -4.45 -3.21 10.11
C ASP A 89 -5.93 -2.88 10.31
N SER A 90 -6.31 -2.56 11.55
CA SER A 90 -7.67 -2.15 11.92
C SER A 90 -8.12 -0.90 11.16
N TYR A 91 -7.23 0.09 10.99
CA TYR A 91 -7.47 1.29 10.20
C TYR A 91 -7.62 0.99 8.70
N ILE A 92 -6.74 0.17 8.13
CA ILE A 92 -6.81 -0.24 6.72
C ILE A 92 -8.16 -0.91 6.45
N PHE A 93 -8.62 -1.82 7.32
CA PHE A 93 -9.94 -2.43 7.20
C PHE A 93 -11.09 -1.42 7.22
N GLN A 94 -11.03 -0.42 8.10
CA GLN A 94 -12.03 0.65 8.15
C GLN A 94 -12.02 1.50 6.87
N GLN A 95 -10.84 1.79 6.31
CA GLN A 95 -10.75 2.53 5.04
C GLN A 95 -11.25 1.68 3.87
N LEU A 96 -10.91 0.38 3.80
CA LEU A 96 -11.44 -0.54 2.78
C LEU A 96 -12.97 -0.59 2.79
N GLN A 97 -13.58 -0.69 3.97
CA GLN A 97 -15.03 -0.66 4.14
C GLN A 97 -15.64 0.65 3.63
N THR A 98 -15.00 1.79 3.91
CA THR A 98 -15.52 3.12 3.54
C THR A 98 -15.36 3.38 2.04
N SER A 99 -14.18 3.07 1.48
CA SER A 99 -13.82 3.31 0.08
C SER A 99 -14.60 2.43 -0.92
N PHE A 100 -15.14 1.29 -0.47
CA PHE A 100 -16.08 0.45 -1.23
C PHE A 100 -17.28 1.22 -1.81
N SER A 101 -17.61 2.35 -1.20
CA SER A 101 -18.84 3.09 -1.46
C SER A 101 -18.70 4.18 -2.51
N GLN A 102 -17.48 4.52 -2.95
CA GLN A 102 -17.23 5.72 -3.76
C GLN A 102 -16.10 5.50 -4.79
N PRO A 103 -16.41 5.09 -6.03
CA PRO A 103 -15.43 5.16 -7.10
C PRO A 103 -15.10 6.62 -7.43
N GLU A 104 -13.83 6.99 -7.37
CA GLU A 104 -13.34 8.30 -7.83
C GLU A 104 -13.45 8.40 -9.36
N GLY A 105 -13.79 9.59 -9.86
CA GLY A 105 -14.13 9.82 -11.27
C GLY A 105 -12.96 9.70 -12.26
N ASN A 106 -13.14 10.24 -13.48
CA ASN A 106 -12.22 10.12 -14.62
C ASN A 106 -10.88 10.90 -14.49
N GLU A 107 -10.33 11.07 -13.29
CA GLU A 107 -8.98 11.66 -13.12
C GLU A 107 -7.90 10.65 -13.52
N VAL A 108 -6.72 11.14 -13.95
CA VAL A 108 -5.58 10.29 -14.32
C VAL A 108 -4.62 10.22 -13.15
N PHE A 109 -4.51 9.03 -12.55
CA PHE A 109 -3.62 8.74 -11.44
C PHE A 109 -2.44 7.86 -11.87
N ASP A 110 -1.32 8.03 -11.20
CA ASP A 110 -0.15 7.15 -11.28
C ASP A 110 -0.47 5.79 -10.66
N SER A 111 0.09 4.72 -11.22
CA SER A 111 0.15 3.43 -10.54
C SER A 111 1.37 3.42 -9.62
N ILE A 112 1.25 2.85 -8.43
CA ILE A 112 2.29 2.98 -7.40
C ILE A 112 2.40 1.70 -6.56
N THR A 113 3.64 1.30 -6.29
CA THR A 113 3.96 0.28 -5.28
C THR A 113 4.80 0.93 -4.18
N VAL A 114 4.34 0.88 -2.94
CA VAL A 114 5.00 1.46 -1.77
C VAL A 114 5.23 0.38 -0.73
N VAL A 115 6.46 0.28 -0.22
CA VAL A 115 6.84 -0.67 0.82
C VAL A 115 7.34 0.08 2.04
N PHE A 116 6.66 -0.11 3.17
CA PHE A 116 7.09 0.38 4.48
C PHE A 116 7.72 -0.75 5.29
N SER A 117 8.86 -0.48 5.91
CA SER A 117 9.49 -1.33 6.92
C SER A 117 9.39 -0.67 8.30
N PRO A 118 9.81 -1.33 9.39
CA PRO A 118 9.75 -0.76 10.73
C PRO A 118 10.51 0.57 10.87
N ASP A 119 11.50 0.84 9.99
CA ASP A 119 12.29 2.07 9.99
C ASP A 119 11.72 3.16 9.04
N GLY A 120 10.51 2.94 8.52
CA GLY A 120 9.79 3.81 7.59
C GLY A 120 9.85 3.34 6.13
N LEU A 121 9.71 4.28 5.20
CA LEU A 121 9.66 3.98 3.77
C LEU A 121 10.92 3.24 3.29
N SER A 122 10.73 2.10 2.64
CA SER A 122 11.80 1.23 2.13
C SER A 122 11.90 1.27 0.62
N SER A 123 10.76 1.30 -0.08
CA SER A 123 10.73 1.57 -1.51
C SER A 123 9.45 2.25 -1.94
N CYS A 124 9.52 2.97 -3.05
CA CYS A 124 8.40 3.61 -3.73
C CYS A 124 8.69 3.58 -5.23
N ASP A 125 7.89 2.82 -5.96
CA ASP A 125 7.96 2.68 -7.40
C ASP A 125 6.69 3.24 -8.02
N VAL A 126 6.85 4.18 -8.96
CA VAL A 126 5.75 4.91 -9.60
C VAL A 126 5.79 4.65 -11.10
N TYR A 127 4.67 4.22 -11.62
CA TYR A 127 4.45 3.93 -13.04
C TYR A 127 3.44 4.93 -13.57
N ARG A 128 3.84 5.67 -14.60
CA ARG A 128 2.97 6.65 -15.26
C ARG A 128 2.66 6.17 -16.65
N ASP A 129 1.37 6.04 -16.95
CA ASP A 129 0.93 5.84 -18.33
C ASP A 129 1.31 7.08 -19.14
N PRO A 130 2.02 6.95 -20.27
CA PRO A 130 2.24 8.08 -21.14
C PRO A 130 0.88 8.55 -21.67
N ASP A 131 0.67 9.87 -21.72
CA ASP A 131 -0.53 10.49 -22.32
C ASP A 131 -0.75 10.08 -23.81
N SER A 132 0.18 9.34 -24.41
CA SER A 132 0.13 8.86 -25.80
C SER A 132 -0.83 7.68 -26.05
N GLY A 133 -1.43 7.08 -25.01
CA GLY A 133 -2.37 5.97 -25.17
C GLY A 133 -1.73 4.64 -25.59
N ASP A 134 -0.39 4.56 -25.57
CA ASP A 134 0.34 3.32 -25.79
C ASP A 134 0.57 2.60 -24.46
N LEU A 135 -0.39 1.73 -24.11
CA LEU A 135 -0.43 0.96 -22.86
C LEU A 135 0.72 -0.06 -22.73
N MET A 136 1.55 -0.23 -23.77
CA MET A 136 2.66 -1.19 -23.80
C MET A 136 3.98 -0.61 -23.26
N GLU A 137 4.05 0.70 -23.05
CA GLU A 137 5.21 1.37 -22.46
C GLU A 137 4.82 2.01 -21.12
N ARG A 138 4.57 1.19 -20.08
CA ARG A 138 4.59 1.70 -18.70
C ARG A 138 5.96 2.32 -18.48
N ASN A 139 6.03 3.64 -18.51
CA ASN A 139 7.27 4.33 -18.23
C ASN A 139 7.45 4.32 -16.72
N PHE A 140 8.54 3.69 -16.30
CA PHE A 140 9.00 3.75 -14.92
C PHE A 140 9.37 5.19 -14.58
N ALA A 141 8.43 5.91 -14.00
CA ALA A 141 8.51 7.35 -13.82
C ALA A 141 9.38 7.69 -12.61
N LEU A 142 9.28 6.91 -11.54
CA LEU A 142 10.08 7.10 -10.35
C LEU A 142 10.38 5.77 -9.68
N SER A 143 11.61 5.63 -9.19
CA SER A 143 11.98 4.56 -8.27
C SER A 143 12.82 5.10 -7.17
N LEU A 144 12.37 4.82 -5.97
CA LEU A 144 13.06 5.13 -4.74
C LEU A 144 13.30 3.81 -4.03
N HIS A 145 14.56 3.53 -3.73
CA HIS A 145 14.94 2.45 -2.83
C HIS A 145 15.78 3.01 -1.70
N VAL A 146 15.45 2.58 -0.48
CA VAL A 146 16.14 2.92 0.75
C VAL A 146 16.71 1.64 1.34
N GLY A 147 18.01 1.45 1.15
CA GLY A 147 18.73 0.39 1.83
C GLY A 147 19.17 0.87 3.21
N SER A 148 19.03 0.01 4.22
CA SER A 148 19.73 0.17 5.50
C SER A 148 20.99 -0.70 5.49
N SER A 149 22.16 -0.07 5.55
CA SER A 149 23.43 -0.76 5.79
C SER A 149 24.10 -0.11 6.99
N GLU A 150 24.40 -0.90 8.02
CA GLU A 150 25.10 -0.40 9.23
C GLU A 150 24.37 0.76 9.94
N GLY A 151 23.03 0.81 9.86
CA GLY A 151 22.20 1.86 10.46
C GLY A 151 22.06 3.14 9.62
N THR A 152 22.72 3.21 8.46
CA THR A 152 22.59 4.34 7.54
C THR A 152 21.59 4.04 6.43
N ARG A 153 20.60 4.94 6.27
CA ARG A 153 19.61 4.90 5.17
C ARG A 153 20.18 5.57 3.94
N ARG A 154 20.24 4.85 2.82
CA ARG A 154 20.78 5.36 1.54
C ARG A 154 19.73 5.36 0.45
N LEU A 155 19.56 6.49 -0.22
CA LEU A 155 18.67 6.72 -1.36
C LEU A 155 19.33 6.30 -2.66
N ARG A 156 18.60 5.50 -3.43
CA ARG A 156 18.74 5.46 -4.89
C ARG A 156 17.45 5.99 -5.50
N LEU A 157 17.57 7.05 -6.30
CA LEU A 157 16.47 7.65 -7.04
C LEU A 157 16.76 7.58 -8.53
N SER A 158 15.83 7.01 -9.29
CA SER A 158 15.85 7.08 -10.75
C SER A 158 14.52 7.51 -11.33
N GLU A 159 14.57 8.23 -12.43
CA GLU A 159 13.41 8.75 -13.15
C GLU A 159 13.60 8.49 -14.65
N PHE A 160 12.66 7.77 -15.26
CA PHE A 160 12.74 7.29 -16.66
C PHE A 160 14.07 6.58 -16.98
N GLY A 161 14.52 5.72 -16.06
CA GLY A 161 15.77 4.96 -16.18
C GLY A 161 17.06 5.78 -15.92
N ASN A 162 16.97 7.10 -15.78
CA ASN A 162 18.11 7.94 -15.44
C ASN A 162 18.30 7.99 -13.93
N VAL A 163 19.48 7.57 -13.45
CA VAL A 163 19.82 7.67 -12.04
C VAL A 163 20.10 9.13 -11.70
N LEU A 164 19.24 9.72 -10.87
CA LEU A 164 19.36 11.11 -10.44
C LEU A 164 20.16 11.23 -9.14
N HIS A 165 19.93 10.30 -8.22
CA HIS A 165 20.61 10.22 -6.93
C HIS A 165 21.03 8.78 -6.67
N ASN A 166 22.24 8.56 -6.18
CA ASN A 166 22.77 7.22 -5.96
C ASN A 166 23.57 7.13 -4.66
N HIS A 167 23.10 6.27 -3.75
CA HIS A 167 23.71 6.03 -2.44
C HIS A 167 23.87 7.28 -1.57
N GLU A 168 23.00 8.28 -1.72
CA GLU A 168 23.01 9.46 -0.86
C GLU A 168 22.37 9.16 0.48
N GLU A 169 22.95 9.68 1.57
CA GLU A 169 22.42 9.46 2.92
C GLU A 169 21.18 10.31 3.18
N VAL A 170 20.15 9.66 3.70
CA VAL A 170 18.83 10.23 3.89
C VAL A 170 18.58 10.50 5.37
N SER A 171 18.17 11.72 5.70
CA SER A 171 17.73 12.07 7.05
C SER A 171 16.25 11.74 7.26
N SER A 172 15.39 12.00 6.28
CA SER A 172 13.97 11.62 6.32
C SER A 172 13.36 11.55 4.93
N ILE A 173 12.24 10.84 4.83
CA ILE A 173 11.39 10.78 3.64
C ILE A 173 9.94 10.95 4.07
N ASP A 174 9.24 11.84 3.39
CA ASP A 174 7.92 12.33 3.74
C ASP A 174 6.98 12.35 2.52
N PHE A 175 5.76 11.84 2.68
CA PHE A 175 4.65 12.16 1.77
C PHE A 175 3.94 13.44 2.23
N VAL A 176 4.16 14.55 1.52
CA VAL A 176 3.56 15.86 1.81
C VAL A 176 2.58 16.19 0.70
N GLU A 177 1.32 16.42 1.03
CA GLU A 177 0.25 16.62 0.02
C GLU A 177 0.29 15.50 -1.04
N SER A 178 0.60 15.85 -2.29
CA SER A 178 0.76 14.94 -3.43
C SER A 178 2.23 14.82 -3.87
N SER A 179 3.17 15.01 -2.95
CA SER A 179 4.62 14.98 -3.22
C SER A 179 5.35 14.00 -2.30
N LEU A 180 6.34 13.32 -2.86
CA LEU A 180 7.38 12.60 -2.12
C LEU A 180 8.57 13.54 -1.90
N VAL A 181 8.88 13.81 -0.63
CA VAL A 181 9.93 14.72 -0.20
C VAL A 181 11.02 13.94 0.52
N CYS A 182 12.25 13.97 0.01
CA CYS A 182 13.41 13.35 0.62
C CYS A 182 14.38 14.43 1.12
N HIS A 183 14.68 14.40 2.41
CA HIS A 183 15.70 15.26 3.02
C HIS A 183 17.01 14.48 3.13
N LEU A 184 18.09 15.04 2.58
CA LEU A 184 19.42 14.44 2.58
C LEU A 184 20.26 15.01 3.74
N THR A 185 21.20 14.22 4.24
CA THR A 185 22.07 14.63 5.38
C THR A 185 22.99 15.81 5.05
N ASN A 186 23.24 16.05 3.76
CA ASN A 186 23.99 17.22 3.27
C ASN A 186 23.16 18.52 3.24
N GLY A 187 21.89 18.48 3.64
CA GLY A 187 20.97 19.62 3.66
C GLY A 187 20.18 19.85 2.37
N ALA A 188 20.43 19.06 1.32
CA ALA A 188 19.62 19.11 0.11
C ALA A 188 18.24 18.47 0.32
N THR A 189 17.26 18.94 -0.44
CA THR A 189 15.90 18.40 -0.46
C THR A 189 15.53 18.03 -1.89
N VAL A 190 15.00 16.82 -2.05
CA VAL A 190 14.52 16.29 -3.33
C VAL A 190 13.03 16.11 -3.23
N GLU A 191 12.27 16.74 -4.12
CA GLU A 191 10.81 16.67 -4.16
C GLU A 191 10.34 16.09 -5.49
N ARG A 192 9.35 15.19 -5.47
CA ARG A 192 8.71 14.62 -6.65
C ARG A 192 7.21 14.54 -6.49
N GLU A 193 6.50 15.11 -7.46
CA GLU A 193 5.03 15.09 -7.51
C GLU A 193 4.51 13.71 -7.93
N LEU A 194 3.51 13.23 -7.18
CA LEU A 194 2.77 12.00 -7.38
C LEU A 194 1.31 12.33 -7.69
N LYS A 195 0.74 11.76 -8.75
CA LYS A 195 -0.69 11.90 -9.05
C LYS A 195 -1.43 10.73 -8.44
N LEU A 196 -1.86 10.84 -7.18
CA LEU A 196 -2.55 9.76 -6.48
C LEU A 196 -4.00 10.12 -6.16
N ALA A 197 -4.86 9.09 -6.14
CA ALA A 197 -6.21 9.20 -5.61
C ALA A 197 -6.17 9.69 -4.15
N GLY A 198 -7.16 10.49 -3.75
CA GLY A 198 -7.15 11.15 -2.44
C GLY A 198 -7.11 10.15 -1.28
N PHE A 199 -7.85 9.04 -1.41
CA PHE A 199 -7.84 7.97 -0.42
C PHE A 199 -6.48 7.27 -0.30
N LEU A 200 -5.74 7.07 -1.41
CA LEU A 200 -4.41 6.45 -1.39
C LEU A 200 -3.39 7.35 -0.69
N THR A 201 -3.40 8.65 -1.01
CA THR A 201 -2.55 9.63 -0.34
C THR A 201 -2.75 9.61 1.17
N LYS A 202 -4.01 9.46 1.63
CA LYS A 202 -4.33 9.36 3.04
C LYS A 202 -3.76 8.09 3.67
N ILE A 203 -4.01 6.91 3.08
CA ILE A 203 -3.51 5.62 3.59
C ILE A 203 -1.97 5.63 3.68
N ILE A 204 -1.28 6.13 2.67
CA ILE A 204 0.19 6.19 2.63
C ILE A 204 0.75 7.11 3.73
N LYS A 205 0.11 8.26 3.98
CA LYS A 205 0.53 9.19 5.04
C LYS A 205 0.35 8.58 6.42
N ASP A 206 -0.80 7.97 6.67
CA ASP A 206 -1.09 7.34 7.95
C ASP A 206 -0.11 6.19 8.23
N LEU A 207 0.19 5.38 7.21
CA LEU A 207 1.23 4.34 7.27
C LEU A 207 2.60 4.91 7.66
N GLN A 208 3.00 6.02 7.05
CA GLN A 208 4.27 6.65 7.35
C GLN A 208 4.35 7.15 8.79
N GLU A 209 3.29 7.79 9.30
CA GLU A 209 3.24 8.30 10.68
C GLU A 209 3.32 7.16 11.70
N ILE A 210 2.63 6.06 11.43
CA ILE A 210 2.61 4.86 12.28
C ILE A 210 4.00 4.21 12.31
N CYS A 211 4.65 4.01 11.15
CA CYS A 211 6.00 3.46 11.11
C CYS A 211 7.04 4.34 11.83
N ARG A 212 6.79 5.66 11.97
CA ARG A 212 7.68 6.56 12.73
C ARG A 212 7.46 6.50 14.23
N ASN A 213 6.27 6.11 14.67
CA ASN A 213 5.89 6.04 16.08
C ASN A 213 5.32 4.65 16.40
N PRO A 214 6.13 3.58 16.33
CA PRO A 214 5.70 2.26 16.77
C PRO A 214 5.41 2.33 18.28
N ALA A 215 4.16 2.07 18.67
CA ALA A 215 3.70 2.08 20.05
C ALA A 215 4.42 1.03 20.93
#